data_AF-K4QSQ1-F1
#
_entry.id   AF-K4QSQ1-F1
#
_cell.length_a   1.000
_cell.length_b   1.000
_cell.length_c   1.000
_cell.angle_alpha   90.00
_cell.angle_beta   90.00
_cell.angle_gamma   90.00
#
_symmetry.space_group_name_H-M   'P 1'
#
loop_
_entity.id
_entity.type
_entity.pdbx_description
1 polymer ?
#
loop_
_entity_poly.entity_id
_entity_poly.type
_entity_poly.pdbx_seq_one_letter_code
_entity_poly.pdbx_strand_id
1 'polypeptide(L)'
;MLEIFGREWRMAGAGGGAAGLDARPWDIANEALAFLLEIAALGFLGWWGFSAGHEGVPRILLGVGTPSLAILVWGLFAAPRARWRPRLALVLVVKALVLGGGAAALYAVGHPVAAGVVAVVTAVNTAVAEYFRASPSGVRSPDLS
;
A
#
# COMPACT_ATOMS: atom_id res chain seq x y z
N MET A 1 46.23 -14.28 21.17
CA MET A 1 45.50 -14.99 20.10
C MET A 1 43.99 -15.10 20.34
N LEU A 2 43.50 -15.06 21.58
CA LEU A 2 42.05 -15.10 21.91
C LEU A 2 41.28 -13.78 21.68
N GLU A 3 41.96 -12.64 21.47
CA GLU A 3 41.30 -11.36 21.20
C GLU A 3 40.84 -11.16 19.75
N ILE A 4 41.33 -11.97 18.81
CA ILE A 4 40.97 -11.85 17.38
C ILE A 4 39.57 -12.43 17.13
N PHE A 5 39.22 -13.53 17.80
CA PHE A 5 37.95 -14.23 17.60
C PHE A 5 36.74 -13.47 18.15
N GLY A 6 36.92 -12.54 19.10
CA GLY A 6 35.83 -11.75 19.70
C GLY A 6 35.37 -10.54 18.89
N ARG A 7 36.16 -10.04 17.93
CA ARG A 7 35.82 -8.85 17.12
C ARG A 7 34.89 -9.16 15.96
N GLU A 8 34.92 -10.39 15.44
CA GLU A 8 34.16 -10.78 14.24
C GLU A 8 32.66 -10.92 14.53
N TRP A 9 32.29 -11.40 15.72
CA TRP A 9 30.90 -11.54 16.14
C TRP A 9 30.20 -10.21 16.45
N ARG A 10 30.97 -9.14 16.75
CA ARG A 10 30.41 -7.80 16.97
C ARG A 10 29.99 -7.11 15.66
N MET A 11 30.58 -7.51 14.54
CA MET A 11 30.25 -7.00 13.20
C MET A 11 29.16 -7.82 12.50
N ALA A 12 29.07 -9.13 12.80
CA ALA A 12 28.05 -10.01 12.23
C ALA A 12 26.63 -9.81 12.84
N GLY A 13 26.53 -9.23 14.04
CA GLY A 13 25.25 -9.04 14.75
C GLY A 13 24.54 -7.69 14.53
N ALA A 14 25.18 -6.72 13.88
CA ALA A 14 24.65 -5.36 13.77
C ALA A 14 23.80 -5.09 12.51
N GLY A 15 23.75 -6.02 11.55
CA GLY A 15 23.15 -5.77 10.23
C GLY A 15 21.69 -6.15 10.04
N GLY A 16 21.07 -6.87 10.99
CA GLY A 16 19.74 -7.46 10.79
C GLY A 16 18.57 -6.78 11.51
N GLY A 17 18.84 -5.99 12.56
CA GLY A 17 17.81 -5.47 13.46
C GLY A 17 17.42 -4.00 13.24
N ALA A 18 18.34 -3.15 12.77
CA ALA A 18 18.14 -1.70 12.74
C ALA A 18 17.10 -1.22 11.71
N ALA A 19 17.04 -1.86 10.53
CA ALA A 19 16.17 -1.40 9.44
C ALA A 19 14.66 -1.38 9.78
N GLY A 20 14.21 -2.14 10.80
CA GLY A 20 12.83 -2.12 11.28
C GLY A 20 12.57 -1.12 12.43
N LEU A 21 13.61 -0.63 13.10
CA LEU A 21 13.55 0.27 14.26
C LEU A 21 13.63 1.75 13.86
N ASP A 22 14.09 2.02 12.64
CA ASP A 22 14.28 3.37 12.08
C ASP A 22 13.00 3.92 11.43
N ALA A 23 11.98 3.08 11.24
CA ALA A 23 10.67 3.48 10.75
C ALA A 23 10.00 4.36 11.80
N ARG A 24 9.79 5.64 11.48
CA ARG A 24 9.15 6.56 12.41
C ARG A 24 7.73 6.04 12.67
N PRO A 25 7.18 6.17 13.89
CA PRO A 25 5.83 5.67 14.21
C PRO A 25 4.75 6.16 13.24
N TRP A 26 4.94 7.35 12.67
CA TRP A 26 4.05 7.92 11.66
C TRP A 26 4.08 7.14 10.33
N ASP A 27 5.27 6.68 9.87
CA ASP A 27 5.43 5.92 8.62
C ASP A 27 4.65 4.60 8.72
N ILE A 28 4.75 3.93 9.88
CA ILE A 28 4.01 2.69 10.18
C ILE A 28 2.49 2.94 10.18
N ALA A 29 2.04 4.02 10.81
CA ALA A 29 0.63 4.37 10.88
C ALA A 29 0.03 4.66 9.49
N ASN A 30 0.78 5.36 8.62
CA ASN A 30 0.35 5.69 7.28
C ASN A 30 0.27 4.46 6.37
N GLU A 31 1.24 3.54 6.46
CA GLU A 31 1.21 2.27 5.72
C GLU A 31 0.08 1.36 6.23
N ALA A 32 -0.16 1.31 7.54
CA ALA A 32 -1.29 0.58 8.12
C ALA A 32 -2.64 1.14 7.65
N LEU A 33 -2.80 2.46 7.63
CA LEU A 33 -3.99 3.11 7.09
C LEU A 33 -4.17 2.81 5.59
N ALA A 34 -3.09 2.88 4.81
CA ALA A 34 -3.11 2.51 3.39
C ALA A 34 -3.62 1.08 3.20
N PHE A 35 -3.11 0.14 3.98
CA PHE A 35 -3.50 -1.27 3.92
C PHE A 35 -4.99 -1.48 4.27
N LEU A 36 -5.49 -0.80 5.29
CA LEU A 36 -6.91 -0.86 5.65
C LEU A 36 -7.82 -0.32 4.53
N LEU A 37 -7.41 0.78 3.88
CA LEU A 37 -8.12 1.34 2.73
C LEU A 37 -8.12 0.36 1.54
N GLU A 38 -7.03 -0.36 1.32
CA GLU A 38 -6.94 -1.38 0.27
C GLU A 38 -7.89 -2.56 0.54
N ILE A 39 -7.97 -3.07 1.78
CA ILE A 39 -8.93 -4.11 2.16
C ILE A 39 -10.37 -3.61 1.99
N ALA A 40 -10.66 -2.38 2.43
CA ALA A 40 -11.98 -1.79 2.28
C ALA A 40 -12.39 -1.69 0.81
N ALA A 41 -11.49 -1.25 -0.07
CA ALA A 41 -11.74 -1.17 -1.51
C ALA A 41 -12.08 -2.53 -2.13
N LEU A 42 -11.38 -3.61 -1.74
CA LEU A 42 -11.70 -4.97 -2.16
C LEU A 42 -13.09 -5.41 -1.69
N GLY A 43 -13.46 -5.07 -0.45
CA GLY A 43 -14.80 -5.30 0.08
C GLY A 43 -15.88 -4.59 -0.72
N PHE A 44 -15.66 -3.32 -1.09
CA PHE A 44 -16.60 -2.54 -1.90
C PHE A 44 -16.74 -3.08 -3.32
N LEU A 45 -15.64 -3.50 -3.96
CA LEU A 45 -15.66 -4.15 -5.28
C LEU A 45 -16.45 -5.45 -5.25
N GLY A 46 -16.25 -6.27 -4.22
CA GLY A 46 -17.00 -7.51 -4.03
C GLY A 46 -18.48 -7.26 -3.79
N TRP A 47 -18.82 -6.33 -2.89
CA TRP A 47 -20.20 -5.92 -2.65
C TRP A 47 -20.85 -5.48 -3.96
N TRP A 48 -20.28 -4.50 -4.66
CA TRP A 48 -20.83 -4.02 -5.92
C TRP A 48 -21.04 -5.16 -6.93
N GLY A 49 -20.06 -6.06 -7.08
CA GLY A 49 -20.19 -7.21 -7.97
C GLY A 49 -21.35 -8.15 -7.61
N PHE A 50 -21.63 -8.35 -6.31
CA PHE A 50 -22.79 -9.11 -5.84
C PHE A 50 -24.12 -8.33 -5.91
N SER A 51 -24.06 -7.01 -5.98
CA SER A 51 -25.22 -6.09 -6.04
C SER A 51 -25.57 -5.62 -7.45
N ALA A 52 -24.82 -6.01 -8.48
CA ALA A 52 -25.01 -5.57 -9.86
C ALA A 52 -26.28 -6.10 -10.58
N GLY A 53 -27.27 -6.64 -9.84
CA GLY A 53 -28.57 -7.04 -10.39
C GLY A 53 -28.59 -8.33 -11.21
N HIS A 54 -27.49 -9.10 -11.21
CA HIS A 54 -27.41 -10.40 -11.87
C HIS A 54 -27.75 -11.56 -10.94
N GLU A 55 -28.25 -12.67 -11.50
CA GLU A 55 -28.53 -13.92 -10.78
C GLU A 55 -27.60 -15.06 -11.22
N GLY A 56 -27.42 -16.07 -10.36
CA GLY A 56 -26.65 -17.28 -10.70
C GLY A 56 -25.16 -17.05 -10.96
N VAL A 57 -24.62 -17.68 -12.01
CA VAL A 57 -23.18 -17.69 -12.33
C VAL A 57 -22.59 -16.29 -12.57
N PRO A 58 -23.22 -15.39 -13.37
CA PRO A 58 -22.71 -14.03 -13.57
C PRO A 58 -22.53 -13.22 -12.27
N ARG A 59 -23.42 -13.42 -11.29
CA ARG A 59 -23.33 -12.76 -9.98
C ARG A 59 -22.08 -13.18 -9.21
N ILE A 60 -21.78 -14.48 -9.22
CA ILE A 60 -20.58 -15.03 -8.57
C ILE A 60 -19.33 -14.56 -9.31
N LEU A 61 -19.35 -14.58 -10.65
CA LEU A 61 -18.23 -14.12 -11.47
C LEU A 61 -17.90 -12.64 -11.24
N LEU A 62 -18.91 -11.77 -11.10
CA LEU A 62 -18.67 -10.36 -10.78
C LEU A 62 -18.27 -10.16 -9.32
N GLY A 63 -19.02 -10.74 -8.37
CA GLY A 63 -18.77 -10.60 -6.94
C GLY A 63 -17.41 -11.13 -6.50
N VAL A 64 -16.91 -12.19 -7.12
CA VAL A 64 -15.60 -12.78 -6.82
C VAL A 64 -14.54 -12.35 -7.82
N GLY A 65 -14.86 -12.34 -9.12
CA GLY A 65 -13.88 -12.04 -10.16
C GLY A 65 -13.36 -10.60 -10.11
N THR A 66 -14.20 -9.63 -9.77
CA THR A 66 -13.77 -8.23 -9.64
C THR A 66 -12.73 -8.04 -8.51
N PRO A 67 -12.97 -8.46 -7.25
CA PRO A 67 -11.95 -8.38 -6.21
C PRO A 67 -10.75 -9.30 -6.49
N SER A 68 -10.93 -10.48 -7.08
CA SER A 68 -9.81 -11.36 -7.45
C SER A 68 -8.88 -10.71 -8.48
N LEU A 69 -9.42 -10.07 -9.53
CA LEU A 69 -8.61 -9.33 -10.50
C LEU A 69 -7.86 -8.17 -9.83
N ALA A 70 -8.51 -7.45 -8.94
CA ALA A 70 -7.86 -6.38 -8.17
C ALA A 70 -6.70 -6.92 -7.32
N ILE A 71 -6.88 -8.06 -6.64
CA ILE A 71 -5.81 -8.74 -5.87
C ILE A 71 -4.66 -9.16 -6.77
N LEU A 72 -4.92 -9.70 -7.97
CA LEU A 72 -3.88 -10.13 -8.89
C LEU A 72 -3.04 -8.94 -9.40
N VAL A 73 -3.70 -7.86 -9.81
CA VAL A 73 -3.03 -6.63 -10.26
C VAL A 73 -2.23 -6.03 -9.11
N TRP A 74 -2.81 -5.94 -7.91
CA TRP A 74 -2.13 -5.45 -6.71
C TRP A 74 -0.94 -6.32 -6.33
N GLY A 75 -1.08 -7.65 -6.30
CA GLY A 75 -0.03 -8.59 -5.94
C GLY A 75 1.15 -8.59 -6.90
N LEU A 76 0.90 -8.30 -8.19
CA LEU A 76 1.94 -8.27 -9.21
C LEU A 76 2.79 -7.00 -9.15
N PHE A 77 2.20 -5.86 -8.80
CA PHE A 77 2.82 -4.54 -8.93
C PHE A 77 3.03 -3.77 -7.63
N ALA A 78 2.21 -4.01 -6.60
CA ALA A 78 2.24 -3.25 -5.34
C ALA A 78 2.75 -4.07 -4.15
N ALA A 79 2.85 -5.41 -4.26
CA ALA A 79 3.32 -6.24 -3.15
C ALA A 79 4.81 -5.98 -2.79
N PRO A 80 5.20 -6.03 -1.50
CA PRO A 80 6.59 -5.84 -1.05
C PRO A 80 7.61 -6.82 -1.65
N ARG A 81 7.14 -7.99 -2.14
CA ARG A 81 7.92 -9.00 -2.86
C ARG A 81 7.65 -9.02 -4.36
N ALA A 82 7.11 -7.96 -4.95
CA ALA A 82 6.89 -7.90 -6.38
C ALA A 82 8.20 -8.26 -7.11
N ARG A 83 8.14 -9.28 -7.98
CA ARG A 83 9.29 -9.79 -8.74
C ARG A 83 9.96 -8.71 -9.61
N TRP A 84 9.24 -7.62 -9.84
CA TRP A 84 9.68 -6.47 -10.61
C TRP A 84 9.70 -5.29 -9.66
N ARG A 85 10.84 -4.60 -9.50
CA ARG A 85 10.90 -3.29 -8.82
C ARG A 85 10.18 -2.28 -9.71
N PRO A 86 8.88 -2.02 -9.53
CA PRO A 86 8.14 -1.21 -10.46
C PRO A 86 8.52 0.26 -10.21
N ARG A 87 8.53 1.07 -11.26
CA ARG A 87 8.67 2.52 -11.13
C ARG A 87 7.53 3.02 -10.22
N LEU A 88 7.82 3.97 -9.34
CA LEU A 88 6.86 4.57 -8.40
C LEU A 88 5.50 4.93 -9.06
N ALA A 89 5.56 5.45 -10.28
CA ALA A 89 4.39 5.76 -11.11
C ALA A 89 3.44 4.55 -11.33
N LEU A 90 3.97 3.34 -11.53
CA LEU A 90 3.16 2.15 -11.76
C LEU A 90 2.45 1.70 -10.47
N VAL A 91 3.10 1.83 -9.32
CA VAL A 91 2.49 1.56 -8.01
C VAL A 91 1.34 2.52 -7.75
N LEU A 92 1.54 3.80 -8.05
CA LEU A 92 0.51 4.83 -7.91
C LEU A 92 -0.69 4.58 -8.84
N VAL A 93 -0.46 4.17 -10.09
CA VAL A 93 -1.54 3.81 -11.02
C VAL A 93 -2.34 2.62 -10.50
N VAL A 94 -1.67 1.57 -10.01
CA VAL A 94 -2.37 0.39 -9.48
C VAL A 94 -3.17 0.73 -8.23
N LYS A 95 -2.61 1.53 -7.32
CA LYS A 95 -3.34 2.04 -6.15
C LYS A 95 -4.55 2.87 -6.58
N ALA A 96 -4.38 3.78 -7.54
CA ALA A 96 -5.48 4.59 -8.06
C ALA A 96 -6.59 3.73 -8.69
N LEU A 97 -6.23 2.66 -9.40
CA LEU A 97 -7.22 1.74 -9.98
C LEU A 97 -7.98 0.94 -8.93
N VAL A 98 -7.29 0.36 -7.94
CA VAL A 98 -7.94 -0.45 -6.89
C VAL A 98 -8.81 0.43 -5.98
N LEU A 99 -8.26 1.54 -5.50
CA LEU A 99 -8.94 2.42 -4.56
C LEU A 99 -10.00 3.28 -5.24
N GLY A 100 -9.71 3.79 -6.43
CA GLY A 100 -10.69 4.48 -7.28
C GLY A 100 -11.81 3.55 -7.73
N GLY A 101 -11.49 2.29 -8.04
CA GLY A 101 -12.47 1.24 -8.30
C GLY A 101 -13.36 0.95 -7.10
N GLY A 102 -12.81 0.87 -5.89
CA GLY A 102 -13.58 0.72 -4.64
C GLY A 102 -14.52 1.90 -4.37
N ALA A 103 -14.06 3.14 -4.59
CA ALA A 103 -14.91 4.33 -4.46
C ALA A 103 -16.02 4.36 -5.53
N ALA A 104 -15.71 4.01 -6.78
CA ALA A 104 -16.69 3.91 -7.86
C ALA A 104 -17.74 2.82 -7.58
N ALA A 105 -17.32 1.67 -7.02
CA ALA A 105 -18.21 0.61 -6.58
C ALA A 105 -19.17 1.08 -5.48
N LEU A 106 -18.67 1.77 -4.46
CA LEU A 106 -19.45 2.41 -3.40
C LEU A 106 -20.49 3.41 -3.96
N TYR A 107 -20.07 4.24 -4.90
CA TYR A 107 -20.95 5.18 -5.58
C TYR A 107 -22.06 4.44 -6.34
N ALA A 108 -21.71 3.37 -7.05
CA ALA A 108 -22.64 2.56 -7.83
C ALA A 108 -23.64 1.76 -6.96
N VAL A 109 -23.30 1.44 -5.70
CA VAL A 109 -24.25 0.87 -4.73
C VAL A 109 -25.02 1.94 -3.93
N GLY A 110 -24.99 3.21 -4.36
CA GLY A 110 -25.84 4.27 -3.82
C GLY A 110 -25.30 5.00 -2.59
N HIS A 111 -24.00 4.89 -2.30
CA HIS A 111 -23.37 5.52 -1.14
C HIS A 111 -22.37 6.63 -1.54
N PRO A 112 -22.82 7.75 -2.15
CA PRO A 112 -21.93 8.75 -2.75
C PRO A 112 -21.10 9.51 -1.73
N VAL A 113 -21.63 9.77 -0.53
CA VAL A 113 -20.89 10.45 0.55
C VAL A 113 -19.73 9.58 1.02
N ALA A 114 -19.98 8.29 1.25
CA ALA A 114 -18.94 7.34 1.63
C ALA A 114 -17.89 7.17 0.53
N ALA A 115 -18.30 7.13 -0.75
CA ALA A 115 -17.39 7.13 -1.89
C ALA A 115 -16.46 8.35 -1.89
N GLY A 116 -17.02 9.55 -1.66
CA GLY A 116 -16.26 10.79 -1.56
C GLY A 116 -15.26 10.78 -0.41
N VAL A 117 -15.69 10.34 0.78
CA VAL A 117 -14.80 10.22 1.96
C VAL A 117 -13.64 9.27 1.67
N VAL A 118 -13.91 8.07 1.15
CA VAL A 118 -12.87 7.09 0.82
C VAL A 118 -11.89 7.67 -0.19
N ALA A 119 -12.39 8.30 -1.27
CA ALA A 119 -11.54 8.91 -2.28
C ALA A 119 -10.62 10.00 -1.70
N VAL A 120 -11.16 10.89 -0.87
CA VAL A 120 -10.39 11.97 -0.23
C VAL A 120 -9.36 11.41 0.75
N VAL A 121 -9.75 10.50 1.64
CA VAL A 121 -8.85 9.89 2.63
C VAL A 121 -7.70 9.17 1.92
N THR A 122 -8.00 8.40 0.87
CA THR A 122 -6.98 7.74 0.06
C THR A 122 -6.03 8.72 -0.62
N ALA A 123 -6.55 9.79 -1.23
CA ALA A 123 -5.74 10.80 -1.91
C ALA A 123 -4.78 11.48 -0.92
N VAL A 124 -5.29 11.86 0.26
CA VAL A 124 -4.47 12.49 1.31
C VAL A 124 -3.41 11.51 1.82
N ASN A 125 -3.79 10.28 2.17
CA ASN A 125 -2.86 9.26 2.67
C ASN A 125 -1.73 8.97 1.66
N THR A 126 -2.07 8.91 0.37
CA THR A 126 -1.09 8.69 -0.70
C THR A 126 -0.19 9.92 -0.89
N ALA A 127 -0.75 11.12 -0.93
CA ALA A 127 0.04 12.36 -1.07
C ALA A 127 1.03 12.55 0.08
N VAL A 128 0.61 12.26 1.31
CA VAL A 128 1.49 12.30 2.49
C VAL A 128 2.61 11.28 2.33
N ALA A 129 2.31 10.03 1.96
CA ALA A 129 3.32 8.99 1.75
C ALA A 129 4.38 9.41 0.71
N GLU A 130 3.94 9.97 -0.42
CA GLU A 130 4.81 10.39 -1.51
C GLU A 130 5.66 11.61 -1.15
N TYR A 131 5.09 12.59 -0.45
CA TYR A 131 5.83 13.79 -0.01
C TYR A 131 7.03 13.44 0.87
N PHE A 132 6.84 12.53 1.82
CA PHE A 132 7.92 12.10 2.70
C PHE A 132 8.94 11.17 2.02
N ARG A 133 8.54 10.39 1.02
CA ARG A 133 9.46 9.60 0.18
C ARG A 133 10.30 10.48 -0.75
N ALA A 134 9.72 11.58 -1.25
CA ALA A 134 10.37 12.54 -2.14
C ALA A 134 11.26 13.56 -1.40
N SER A 135 11.29 13.54 -0.07
CA SER A 135 12.19 14.36 0.75
C SER A 135 13.40 13.53 1.21
N PRO A 136 14.42 13.29 0.35
CA PRO A 136 15.69 12.77 0.83
C PRO A 136 16.23 13.76 1.87
N SER A 137 16.68 13.21 3.01
CA SER A 137 17.29 13.97 4.10
C SER A 137 18.21 15.04 3.54
N GLY A 138 17.82 16.31 3.67
CA GLY A 138 18.65 17.43 3.31
C GLY A 138 20.01 17.24 3.94
N VAL A 139 21.03 17.24 3.08
CA VAL A 139 22.46 17.35 3.39
C VAL A 139 22.64 18.11 4.70
N ARG A 140 22.95 17.39 5.78
CA ARG A 140 23.53 17.97 6.98
C ARG A 140 25.00 17.62 6.93
N SER A 141 25.77 18.43 6.21
CA SER A 141 27.21 18.49 6.40
C SER A 141 27.50 19.75 7.22
N PRO A 142 27.61 19.64 8.57
CA PRO A 142 28.33 20.62 9.35
C PRO A 142 29.81 20.28 9.24
N ASP A 143 30.40 20.55 8.07
CA ASP A 143 31.84 20.49 7.82
C ASP A 143 32.34 21.86 7.39
N LEU A 144 32.13 22.88 8.22
CA LEU A 144 32.91 24.13 8.16
C LEU A 144 33.14 24.68 9.58
N SER A 145 34.07 24.05 10.30
CA SER A 145 35.20 24.68 11.03
C SER A 145 35.91 23.64 11.90
#